data_AF-A0A964VHJ1-F1
#
_entry.id   AF-A0A964VHJ1-F1
#
_cell.length_a   1.000
_cell.length_b   1.000
_cell.length_c   1.000
_cell.angle_alpha   90.00
_cell.angle_beta   90.00
_cell.angle_gamma   90.00
#
_symmetry.space_group_name_H-M   'P 1'
#
loop_
_entity.id
_entity.type
_entity.pdbx_description
1 polymer ?
#
loop_
_entity_poly.entity_id
_entity_poly.type
_entity_poly.pdbx_seq_one_letter_code
_entity_poly.pdbx_strand_id
1 'polypeptide(L)'
;MTYIPKNLDFQFKWKAVPGAQEYKVWWSGDGINWQSVSNAGNTLAWKLTENYPAGVPFRWKVQALVSGIYSADSPVWRVYDVPGTVPNLTAPADLSYIPAGNTAWTYTWNAVAGATEYEVQESVNGGSIWTKRTVFTNSAVAP
;
A
#
# COMPACT_ATOMS: atom_id res chain seq x y z
N MET A 1 -20.23 2.01 5.32
CA MET A 1 -19.81 2.87 4.20
C MET A 1 -18.54 2.29 3.63
N THR A 2 -18.58 1.72 2.44
CA THR A 2 -17.37 1.22 1.78
C THR A 2 -16.66 2.42 1.18
N TYR A 3 -15.62 2.91 1.86
CA TYR A 3 -14.72 3.88 1.27
C TYR A 3 -14.00 3.18 0.10
N ILE A 4 -14.32 3.56 -1.13
CA ILE A 4 -13.59 3.12 -2.32
C ILE A 4 -12.45 4.13 -2.48
N PRO A 5 -11.19 3.79 -2.14
CA PRO A 5 -10.12 4.75 -2.22
C PRO A 5 -9.91 5.19 -3.68
N LYS A 6 -9.87 6.51 -3.87
CA LYS A 6 -9.69 7.23 -5.14
C LYS A 6 -8.41 6.85 -5.90
N ASN A 7 -7.54 6.04 -5.30
CA ASN A 7 -6.23 5.66 -5.83
C ASN A 7 -6.19 4.31 -6.58
N LEU A 8 -7.29 3.54 -6.65
CA LEU A 8 -7.25 2.27 -7.38
C LEU A 8 -7.00 2.45 -8.90
N ASP A 9 -7.27 3.64 -9.45
CA ASP A 9 -7.25 3.91 -10.89
C ASP A 9 -6.09 4.81 -11.37
N PHE A 10 -5.26 5.35 -10.46
CA PHE A 10 -4.13 6.19 -10.86
C PHE A 10 -3.04 5.34 -11.53
N GLN A 11 -2.66 5.73 -12.76
CA GLN A 11 -1.70 5.00 -13.58
C GLN A 11 -0.73 5.94 -14.28
N PHE A 12 0.54 5.55 -14.30
CA PHE A 12 1.57 6.15 -15.14
C PHE A 12 1.54 5.46 -16.50
N LYS A 13 1.33 6.22 -17.58
CA LYS A 13 1.14 5.68 -18.93
C LYS A 13 2.18 6.24 -19.89
N TRP A 14 2.67 5.39 -20.78
CA TRP A 14 3.64 5.77 -21.82
C TRP A 14 3.20 5.30 -23.20
N LYS A 15 3.89 5.78 -24.24
CA LYS A 15 3.64 5.37 -25.62
C LYS A 15 4.43 4.10 -25.94
N ALA A 16 3.85 3.26 -26.79
CA ALA A 16 4.52 2.07 -27.27
C ALA A 16 5.79 2.42 -28.07
N VAL A 17 6.85 1.65 -27.83
CA VAL A 17 8.08 1.61 -28.62
C VAL A 17 8.04 0.35 -29.49
N PRO A 18 8.18 0.48 -30.82
CA PRO A 18 8.17 -0.67 -31.72
C PRO A 18 9.22 -1.72 -31.34
N GLY A 19 8.82 -2.99 -31.31
CA GLY A 19 9.71 -4.11 -30.96
C GLY A 19 10.08 -4.20 -29.47
N ALA A 20 9.45 -3.41 -28.60
CA ALA A 20 9.66 -3.51 -27.16
C ALA A 20 9.24 -4.89 -26.64
N GLN A 21 10.18 -5.57 -26.00
CA GLN A 21 10.00 -6.84 -25.30
C GLN A 21 9.61 -6.60 -23.83
N GLU A 22 10.10 -5.51 -23.25
CA GLU A 22 9.87 -5.10 -21.87
C GLU A 22 9.92 -3.57 -21.76
N TYR A 23 9.25 -3.00 -20.75
CA TYR A 23 9.52 -1.66 -20.25
C TYR A 23 10.02 -1.72 -18.83
N LYS A 24 11.11 -1.01 -18.54
CA LYS A 24 11.57 -0.73 -17.19
C LYS A 24 11.10 0.66 -16.78
N VAL A 25 10.27 0.72 -15.75
CA VAL A 25 9.76 1.96 -15.18
C VAL A 25 10.60 2.28 -13.94
N TRP A 26 11.26 3.44 -13.97
CA TRP A 26 12.00 3.98 -12.85
C TRP A 26 11.16 5.03 -12.13
N TRP A 27 11.26 5.09 -10.81
CA TRP A 27 10.59 6.11 -10.01
C TRP A 27 11.38 6.52 -8.78
N SER A 28 11.09 7.73 -8.27
CA SER A 28 11.81 8.35 -7.14
C SER A 28 11.01 9.48 -6.51
N GLY A 29 11.01 9.57 -5.17
CA GLY A 29 10.42 10.70 -4.44
C GLY A 29 11.35 11.92 -4.31
N ASP A 30 12.66 11.70 -4.22
CA ASP A 30 13.66 12.77 -4.06
C ASP A 30 14.33 13.17 -5.39
N GLY A 31 14.24 12.32 -6.43
CA GLY A 31 14.92 12.47 -7.71
C GLY A 31 16.39 12.05 -7.70
N ILE A 32 16.86 11.47 -6.60
CA ILE A 32 18.24 11.07 -6.36
C ILE A 32 18.29 9.54 -6.21
N ASN A 33 17.44 8.98 -5.36
CA ASN A 33 17.35 7.55 -5.10
C ASN A 33 16.24 6.96 -5.97
N TRP A 34 16.61 6.12 -6.93
CA TRP A 34 15.71 5.56 -7.92
C TRP A 34 15.44 4.07 -7.68
N GLN A 35 14.17 3.70 -7.78
CA GLN A 35 13.68 2.32 -7.77
C GLN A 35 13.16 1.96 -9.16
N SER A 36 13.02 0.67 -9.47
CA SER A 36 12.49 0.24 -10.77
C SER A 36 11.60 -1.00 -10.70
N VAL A 37 10.69 -1.10 -11.66
CA VAL A 37 9.88 -2.28 -11.94
C VAL A 37 9.93 -2.59 -13.45
N SER A 38 9.84 -3.86 -13.81
CA SER A 38 9.76 -4.32 -15.20
C SER A 38 8.36 -4.78 -15.56
N ASN A 39 7.85 -4.31 -16.71
CA ASN A 39 6.55 -4.67 -17.27
C ASN A 39 6.74 -5.31 -18.66
N ALA A 40 5.87 -6.25 -19.02
CA ALA A 40 5.89 -6.86 -20.36
C ALA A 40 5.72 -5.80 -21.47
N GLY A 41 6.34 -6.02 -22.64
CA GLY A 41 6.39 -5.05 -23.74
C GLY A 41 5.03 -4.66 -24.35
N ASN A 42 3.96 -5.40 -24.07
CA ASN A 42 2.59 -5.05 -24.43
C ASN A 42 1.87 -4.18 -23.37
N THR A 43 2.47 -4.00 -22.19
CA THR A 43 1.92 -3.22 -21.09
C THR A 43 2.42 -1.78 -21.17
N LEU A 44 1.49 -0.84 -21.30
CA LEU A 44 1.78 0.61 -21.49
C LEU A 44 1.38 1.46 -20.27
N ALA A 45 1.16 0.82 -19.13
CA ALA A 45 0.75 1.46 -17.90
C ALA A 45 1.35 0.77 -16.68
N TRP A 46 1.60 1.54 -15.62
CA TRP A 46 2.03 1.05 -14.32
C TRP A 46 1.24 1.74 -13.19
N LYS A 47 0.91 0.99 -12.15
CA LYS A 47 0.27 1.48 -10.91
C LYS A 47 1.29 1.47 -9.79
N LEU A 48 1.41 2.57 -9.04
CA LEU A 48 2.19 2.57 -7.81
C LEU A 48 1.48 1.71 -6.76
N THR A 49 2.12 0.63 -6.35
CA THR A 49 1.60 -0.31 -5.34
C THR A 49 2.24 -0.12 -3.95
N GLU A 50 3.33 0.65 -3.88
CA GLU A 50 4.01 0.97 -2.63
C GLU A 50 3.32 2.13 -1.92
N ASN A 51 3.33 2.11 -0.58
CA ASN A 51 2.83 3.22 0.24
C ASN A 51 3.64 4.48 -0.03
N TYR A 52 2.99 5.52 -0.54
CA TYR A 52 3.59 6.77 -0.96
C TYR A 52 2.78 7.93 -0.37
N PRO A 53 3.41 8.86 0.36
CA PRO A 53 2.68 9.94 1.00
C PRO A 53 1.98 10.85 -0.02
N ALA A 54 0.73 11.21 0.26
CA ALA A 54 0.00 12.18 -0.55
C ALA A 54 0.70 13.55 -0.51
N GLY A 55 0.71 14.26 -1.65
CA GLY A 55 1.27 15.61 -1.75
C GLY A 55 2.81 15.68 -1.75
N VAL A 56 3.51 14.54 -1.79
CA VAL A 56 4.96 14.51 -1.97
C VAL A 56 5.28 14.42 -3.47
N PRO A 57 6.24 15.22 -4.00
CA PRO A 57 6.61 15.16 -5.40
C PRO A 57 7.08 13.76 -5.79
N PHE A 58 6.56 13.25 -6.90
CA PHE A 58 6.93 11.95 -7.45
C PHE A 58 7.58 12.15 -8.82
N ARG A 59 8.67 11.43 -9.09
CA ARG A 59 9.37 11.48 -10.39
C ARG A 59 9.41 10.09 -10.98
N TRP A 60 9.25 10.00 -12.30
CA TRP A 60 9.34 8.73 -13.02
C TRP A 60 9.87 8.91 -14.43
N LYS A 61 10.42 7.82 -14.97
CA LYS A 61 10.93 7.70 -16.36
C LYS A 61 10.85 6.26 -16.81
N VAL A 62 10.90 6.01 -18.12
CA VAL A 62 10.76 4.67 -18.71
C VAL A 62 11.89 4.40 -19.70
N GLN A 63 12.39 3.17 -19.70
CA GLN A 63 13.23 2.61 -20.76
C GLN A 63 12.50 1.44 -21.43
N ALA A 64 12.70 1.27 -22.74
CA ALA A 64 12.22 0.10 -23.46
C ALA A 64 13.38 -0.89 -23.69
N LEU A 65 13.14 -2.18 -23.51
CA LEU A 65 14.05 -3.24 -23.90
C LEU A 65 13.69 -3.71 -25.31
N VAL A 66 14.62 -3.56 -26.25
CA VAL A 66 14.45 -4.03 -27.63
C VAL A 66 15.65 -4.92 -27.95
N SER A 67 15.39 -6.16 -28.37
CA SER A 67 16.44 -7.13 -28.70
C SER A 67 17.51 -7.29 -27.61
N GLY A 68 17.09 -7.31 -26.34
CA GLY A 68 17.98 -7.43 -25.19
C GLY A 68 18.75 -6.16 -24.80
N ILE A 69 18.50 -5.01 -25.45
CA ILE A 69 19.18 -3.74 -25.16
C ILE A 69 18.17 -2.71 -24.65
N TYR A 70 18.45 -2.06 -23.52
CA TYR A 70 17.63 -0.97 -23.02
C TYR A 70 17.91 0.32 -23.80
N SER A 71 16.84 1.05 -24.13
CA SER A 71 16.91 2.39 -24.68
C SER A 71 17.52 3.39 -23.69
N ALA A 72 17.83 4.60 -24.18
CA ALA A 72 17.98 5.75 -23.30
C ALA A 72 16.71 5.96 -22.45
N ASP A 73 16.89 6.63 -21.31
CA ASP A 73 15.78 7.08 -20.47
C ASP A 73 14.86 8.03 -21.23
N SER A 74 13.55 7.92 -20.99
CA SER A 74 12.63 9.01 -21.29
C SER A 74 12.99 10.26 -20.48
N PRO A 75 12.47 11.45 -20.85
CA PRO A 75 12.49 12.59 -19.95
C PRO A 75 11.90 12.23 -18.58
N VAL A 76 12.45 12.82 -17.52
CA VAL A 76 11.91 12.67 -16.17
C VAL A 76 10.62 13.46 -16.06
N TRP A 77 9.53 12.76 -15.80
CA TRP A 77 8.24 13.38 -15.50
C TRP A 77 8.10 13.58 -14.00
N ARG A 78 7.68 14.78 -13.59
CA ARG A 78 7.39 15.11 -12.19
C ARG A 78 5.89 15.28 -12.01
N VAL A 79 5.34 14.58 -11.03
CA VAL A 79 3.94 14.66 -10.61
C VAL A 79 3.94 15.26 -9.20
N TYR A 80 3.17 16.33 -9.01
CA TYR A 80 3.13 17.04 -7.72
C TYR A 80 2.12 16.42 -6.74
N ASP A 81 1.03 15.85 -7.27
CA ASP A 81 0.00 15.19 -6.49
C ASP A 81 -0.23 13.77 -7.02
N VAL A 82 0.61 12.83 -6.61
CA VAL A 82 0.23 11.42 -6.67
C VAL A 82 -0.77 11.20 -5.54
N PRO A 83 -1.99 10.69 -5.81
CA PRO A 83 -2.89 10.33 -4.74
C PRO A 83 -2.15 9.37 -3.79
N GLY A 84 -2.18 9.64 -2.49
CA GLY A 84 -1.49 8.77 -1.53
C GLY A 84 -1.99 7.33 -1.69
N THR A 85 -1.08 6.37 -1.81
CA THR A 85 -1.46 4.95 -1.81
C THR A 85 -1.91 4.59 -0.41
N VAL A 86 -3.09 3.98 -0.32
CA VAL A 86 -3.64 3.57 0.96
C VAL A 86 -2.77 2.45 1.50
N PRO A 87 -2.35 2.50 2.77
CA PRO A 87 -1.67 1.38 3.40
C PRO A 87 -2.43 0.08 3.15
N ASN A 88 -1.76 -0.90 2.54
CA ASN A 88 -2.29 -2.25 2.48
C ASN A 88 -2.16 -2.87 3.88
N LEU A 89 -3.21 -2.72 4.69
CA LEU A 89 -3.26 -3.26 6.05
C LEU A 89 -3.64 -4.75 5.99
N THR A 90 -2.83 -5.59 6.63
CA THR A 90 -3.20 -6.99 6.88
C THR A 90 -4.04 -7.09 8.15
N ALA A 91 -4.81 -8.17 8.29
CA ALA A 91 -5.43 -8.50 9.57
C ALA A 91 -4.34 -8.64 10.65
N PRO A 92 -4.60 -8.21 11.90
CA PRO A 92 -3.69 -8.49 13.01
C PRO A 92 -3.45 -10.00 13.15
N ALA A 93 -2.20 -10.39 13.34
CA ALA A 93 -1.80 -11.78 13.58
C ALA A 93 -1.49 -12.01 15.07
N ASP A 94 -1.38 -13.28 15.45
CA ASP A 94 -1.00 -13.73 16.80
C ASP A 94 -1.87 -13.14 17.92
N LEU A 95 -3.20 -13.16 17.73
CA LEU A 95 -4.14 -12.77 18.76
C LEU A 95 -3.97 -13.68 19.99
N SER A 96 -3.71 -13.07 21.14
CA SER A 96 -3.64 -13.74 22.42
C SER A 96 -4.41 -12.95 23.47
N TYR A 97 -4.76 -13.62 24.57
CA TYR A 97 -5.47 -12.99 25.68
C TYR A 97 -4.91 -13.47 27.02
N ILE A 98 -4.94 -12.59 28.02
CA ILE A 98 -4.61 -12.90 29.40
C ILE A 98 -5.67 -12.31 30.34
N PRO A 99 -6.02 -12.99 31.44
CA PRO A 99 -6.90 -12.42 32.46
C PRO A 99 -6.33 -11.11 33.01
N ALA A 100 -7.18 -10.10 33.16
CA ALA A 100 -6.87 -8.78 33.70
C ALA A 100 -7.75 -8.49 34.93
N GLY A 101 -7.74 -9.40 35.90
CA GLY A 101 -8.65 -9.40 37.04
C GLY A 101 -9.79 -10.41 36.87
N ASN A 102 -10.83 -10.29 37.68
CA ASN A 102 -11.93 -11.27 37.74
C ASN A 102 -12.99 -11.10 36.64
N THR A 103 -13.05 -9.91 36.02
CA THR A 103 -14.09 -9.51 35.08
C THR A 103 -13.49 -8.72 33.93
N ALA A 104 -12.26 -9.04 33.53
CA ALA A 104 -11.62 -8.41 32.40
C ALA A 104 -10.52 -9.28 31.79
N TRP A 105 -10.26 -9.04 30.51
CA TRP A 105 -9.27 -9.70 29.69
C TRP A 105 -8.45 -8.65 28.96
N THR A 106 -7.13 -8.84 28.90
CA THR A 106 -6.26 -8.08 28.01
C THR A 106 -6.02 -8.90 26.77
N TYR A 107 -6.38 -8.35 25.61
CA TYR A 107 -6.08 -8.89 24.30
C TYR A 107 -4.81 -8.22 23.76
N THR A 108 -3.96 -9.00 23.10
CA THR A 108 -2.77 -8.48 22.41
C THR A 108 -2.64 -9.14 21.04
N TRP A 109 -2.03 -8.41 20.10
CA TRP A 109 -1.77 -8.87 18.74
C TRP A 109 -0.47 -8.24 18.21
N ASN A 110 0.02 -8.76 17.09
CA ASN A 110 1.13 -8.14 16.39
C ASN A 110 0.71 -6.82 15.75
N ALA A 111 1.53 -5.78 15.91
CA ALA A 111 1.29 -4.48 15.28
C ALA A 111 1.29 -4.61 13.74
N VAL A 112 0.27 -4.06 13.10
CA VAL A 112 0.18 -3.97 11.64
C VAL A 112 0.88 -2.70 11.18
N ALA A 113 1.85 -2.85 10.28
CA ALA A 113 2.61 -1.70 9.76
C ALA A 113 1.66 -0.71 9.05
N GLY A 114 1.71 0.56 9.47
CA GLY A 114 0.86 1.62 8.93
C GLY A 114 -0.54 1.70 9.54
N ALA A 115 -0.92 0.82 10.48
CA ALA A 115 -2.16 0.96 11.21
C ALA A 115 -2.06 2.09 12.24
N THR A 116 -3.02 3.01 12.22
CA THR A 116 -3.13 4.12 13.17
C THR A 116 -4.11 3.82 14.30
N GLU A 117 -5.02 2.87 14.09
CA GLU A 117 -6.00 2.39 15.05
C GLU A 117 -6.40 0.95 14.75
N TYR A 118 -7.03 0.28 15.72
CA TYR A 118 -7.60 -1.05 15.60
C TYR A 118 -9.04 -1.04 16.12
N GLU A 119 -9.96 -1.70 15.41
CA GLU A 119 -11.31 -1.99 15.91
C GLU A 119 -11.34 -3.41 16.47
N VAL A 120 -11.43 -3.53 17.79
CA VAL A 120 -11.63 -4.79 18.51
C VAL A 120 -13.13 -5.09 18.56
N GLN A 121 -13.51 -6.29 18.17
CA GLN A 121 -14.90 -6.75 18.20
C GLN A 121 -15.00 -7.98 19.09
N GLU A 122 -15.87 -7.92 20.09
CA GLU A 122 -16.05 -8.97 21.10
C GLU A 122 -17.50 -9.44 21.11
N SER A 123 -17.69 -10.76 21.19
CA SER A 123 -19.00 -11.36 21.37
C SER A 123 -18.89 -12.50 22.37
N VAL A 124 -19.84 -12.55 23.30
CA VAL A 124 -19.90 -13.60 24.32
C VAL A 124 -20.14 -14.98 23.69
N ASN A 125 -20.86 -15.03 22.57
CA ASN A 125 -21.28 -16.27 21.92
C ASN A 125 -21.00 -16.33 20.41
N GLY A 126 -20.30 -15.34 19.85
CA GLY A 126 -20.08 -15.24 18.41
C GLY A 126 -21.36 -15.05 17.59
N GLY A 127 -22.46 -14.66 18.22
CA GLY A 127 -23.76 -14.48 17.60
C GLY A 127 -23.89 -13.13 16.88
N SER A 128 -25.08 -12.54 16.91
CA SER A 128 -25.34 -11.27 16.19
C SER A 128 -24.95 -10.02 16.98
N ILE A 129 -24.66 -10.13 18.28
CA ILE A 129 -24.31 -9.01 19.14
C ILE A 129 -22.80 -8.99 19.34
N TRP A 130 -22.19 -7.87 18.93
CA TRP A 130 -20.77 -7.60 19.05
C TRP A 130 -20.57 -6.23 19.71
N THR A 131 -19.76 -6.19 20.75
CA THR A 131 -19.25 -4.95 21.34
C THR A 131 -18.03 -4.52 20.53
N LYS A 132 -17.98 -3.25 20.15
CA LYS A 132 -16.87 -2.68 19.37
C LYS A 132 -16.08 -1.69 20.20
N ARG A 133 -14.75 -1.71 20.06
CA ARG A 133 -13.85 -0.77 20.72
C ARG A 133 -12.73 -0.35 19.78
N THR A 134 -12.48 0.95 19.69
CA THR A 134 -11.30 1.48 19.00
C THR A 134 -10.14 1.62 19.98
N VAL A 135 -8.96 1.13 19.60
CA VAL A 135 -7.71 1.33 20.33
C VAL A 135 -6.60 1.80 19.41
N PHE A 136 -5.64 2.54 19.95
CA PHE A 136 -4.50 3.11 19.21
C PHE A 136 -3.19 2.35 19.45
N THR A 137 -3.28 1.22 20.16
CA THR A 137 -2.17 0.32 20.51
C THR A 137 -2.49 -1.09 20.04
N ASN A 138 -1.49 -1.96 19.99
CA ASN A 138 -1.66 -3.38 19.65
C ASN A 138 -2.16 -4.24 20.83
N SER A 139 -2.96 -3.62 21.70
CA SER A 139 -3.58 -4.24 22.86
C SER A 139 -4.85 -3.50 23.24
N ALA A 140 -5.82 -4.25 23.77
CA ALA A 140 -7.06 -3.74 24.35
C ALA A 140 -7.38 -4.48 25.64
N VAL A 141 -8.00 -3.77 26.59
CA VAL A 141 -8.59 -4.38 27.79
C VAL A 141 -10.11 -4.31 27.67
N ALA A 142 -10.78 -5.43 27.87
CA ALA A 142 -12.24 -5.47 27.88
C ALA A 142 -12.78 -6.33 29.02
N PRO A 143 -14.06 -6.15 29.40
CA PRO A 143 -14.69 -6.86 30.50
C PRO A 143 -14.91 -8.36 30.24
#